data_AF-A0A9W4VTA5-F1
#
_entry.id   AF-A0A9W4VTA5-F1
#
_cell.length_a   1.000
_cell.length_b   1.000
_cell.length_c   1.000
_cell.angle_alpha   90.00
_cell.angle_beta   90.00
_cell.angle_gamma   90.00
#
_symmetry.space_group_name_H-M   'P 1'
#
loop_
_entity.id
_entity.type
_entity.pdbx_description
1 polymer ?
#
loop_
_entity_poly.entity_id
_entity_poly.type
_entity_poly.pdbx_seq_one_letter_code
_entity_poly.pdbx_strand_id
1 'polypeptide(L)'
;MRIAPLSLLISASFFASTVFAQDTTTVNRIESEINTKQTEYTRSTTMLGKYLKEENQLQTQLELLITRSTQLDKEKNQALDAMNDMYRRLIDNPSLDITSAQSRYQKAVVDQEQNKNDISMQLAAIASHLKDIEQIRADKHALQNTIESLKVQYTTARVERLRNEFTREGTFEVDHTINCKRTETLAACEQSGQQIELKKATKRFLDQIFENLTEKRLVEPKRDMAGAQVQILSSHVIKSAFSGQGDYNVN
;
A
#
# COMPACT_ATOMS: atom_id res chain seq x y z
N MET A 1 6.61 26.67 24.50
CA MET A 1 5.64 25.68 23.97
C MET A 1 5.95 24.33 24.60
N ARG A 2 5.00 23.73 25.31
CA ARG A 2 5.16 22.42 25.97
C ARG A 2 4.70 21.33 25.01
N ILE A 3 5.56 20.35 24.76
CA ILE A 3 5.29 19.19 23.91
C ILE A 3 4.53 18.17 24.77
N ALA A 4 3.29 17.87 24.41
CA ALA A 4 2.51 16.82 25.04
C ALA A 4 2.94 15.45 24.49
N PRO A 5 3.25 14.44 25.34
CA PRO A 5 3.45 13.09 24.87
C PRO A 5 2.10 12.43 24.58
N LEU A 6 1.84 12.07 23.32
CA LEU A 6 0.74 11.18 22.96
C LEU A 6 1.08 9.76 23.43
N SER A 7 0.48 9.32 24.53
CA SER A 7 0.47 7.93 24.96
C SER A 7 -0.64 7.18 24.22
N LEU A 8 -0.26 6.32 23.26
CA LEU A 8 -1.17 5.42 22.57
C LEU A 8 -1.46 4.22 23.49
N LEU A 9 -2.61 4.24 24.19
CA LEU A 9 -3.11 3.10 24.95
C LEU A 9 -3.71 2.06 23.99
N ILE A 10 -3.02 0.94 23.80
CA ILE A 10 -3.56 -0.22 23.10
C ILE A 10 -4.36 -1.04 24.13
N SER A 11 -5.67 -0.81 24.17
CA SER A 11 -6.60 -1.64 24.94
C SER A 11 -6.83 -2.98 24.25
N ALA A 12 -6.15 -4.03 24.69
CA ALA A 12 -6.41 -5.40 24.27
C ALA A 12 -7.68 -5.92 24.98
N SER A 13 -8.81 -5.89 24.27
CA SER A 13 -10.06 -6.51 24.73
C SER A 13 -10.09 -7.96 24.26
N PHE A 14 -9.98 -8.92 25.19
CA PHE A 14 -10.16 -10.34 24.91
C PHE A 14 -11.65 -10.65 24.75
N PHE A 15 -12.11 -10.83 23.52
CA PHE A 15 -13.37 -11.52 23.23
C PHE A 15 -13.07 -12.93 22.74
N ALA A 16 -13.46 -13.94 23.51
CA ALA A 16 -13.44 -15.32 23.09
C ALA A 16 -14.63 -15.58 22.15
N SER A 17 -14.40 -15.45 20.84
CA SER A 17 -15.34 -15.91 19.80
C SER A 17 -14.55 -16.44 18.61
N THR A 18 -14.79 -17.72 18.30
CA THR A 18 -14.42 -18.46 17.07
C THR A 18 -13.14 -17.99 16.36
N VAL A 19 -12.03 -18.70 16.58
CA VAL A 19 -10.70 -18.46 15.97
C VAL A 19 -10.77 -18.15 14.45
N PHE A 20 -11.69 -18.78 13.71
CA PHE A 20 -11.91 -18.56 12.27
C PHE A 20 -12.35 -17.13 11.88
N ALA A 21 -13.20 -16.50 12.70
CA ALA A 21 -13.66 -15.14 12.45
C ALA A 21 -12.53 -14.13 12.65
N GLN A 22 -11.62 -14.39 13.58
CA GLN A 22 -10.53 -13.49 13.93
C GLN A 22 -9.44 -13.43 12.85
N ASP A 23 -9.08 -14.56 12.23
CA ASP A 23 -8.08 -14.58 11.15
C ASP A 23 -8.63 -13.99 9.84
N THR A 24 -9.90 -14.27 9.52
CA THR A 24 -10.56 -13.73 8.33
C THR A 24 -10.73 -12.21 8.42
N THR A 25 -11.11 -11.71 9.60
CA THR A 25 -11.18 -10.27 9.86
C THR A 25 -9.80 -9.62 9.83
N THR A 26 -8.75 -10.32 10.25
CA THR A 26 -7.36 -9.82 10.18
C THR A 26 -6.87 -9.68 8.74
N VAL A 27 -7.05 -10.69 7.89
CA VAL A 27 -6.66 -10.64 6.47
C VAL A 27 -7.40 -9.52 5.73
N ASN A 28 -8.73 -9.44 5.90
CA ASN A 28 -9.54 -8.41 5.24
C ASN A 28 -9.21 -6.99 5.74
N ARG A 29 -8.88 -6.84 7.03
CA ARG A 29 -8.45 -5.56 7.60
C ARG A 29 -7.13 -5.09 6.98
N ILE A 30 -6.13 -5.97 6.89
CA ILE A 30 -4.83 -5.64 6.28
C ILE A 30 -5.02 -5.29 4.80
N GLU A 31 -5.86 -6.02 4.06
CA GLU A 31 -6.19 -5.71 2.67
C GLU A 31 -6.85 -4.32 2.52
N SER A 32 -7.80 -3.99 3.40
CA SER A 32 -8.43 -2.67 3.43
C SER A 32 -7.43 -1.56 3.74
N GLU A 33 -6.50 -1.79 4.65
CA GLU A 33 -5.42 -0.85 4.97
C GLU A 33 -4.48 -0.66 3.77
N ILE A 34 -4.10 -1.73 3.07
CA ILE A 34 -3.32 -1.65 1.82
C ILE A 34 -4.04 -0.79 0.79
N ASN A 35 -5.33 -1.03 0.55
CA ASN A 35 -6.12 -0.26 -0.43
C ASN A 35 -6.22 1.22 -0.06
N THR A 36 -6.37 1.51 1.23
CA THR A 36 -6.39 2.89 1.75
C THR A 36 -5.05 3.57 1.50
N LYS A 37 -3.94 2.92 1.86
CA LYS A 37 -2.58 3.44 1.63
C LYS A 37 -2.23 3.59 0.15
N GLN A 38 -2.70 2.68 -0.70
CA GLN A 38 -2.54 2.79 -2.16
C GLN A 38 -3.28 4.01 -2.71
N THR A 39 -4.46 4.31 -2.18
CA THR A 39 -5.22 5.52 -2.52
C THR A 39 -4.49 6.79 -2.07
N GLU A 40 -3.97 6.82 -0.84
CA GLU A 40 -3.13 7.91 -0.33
C GLU A 40 -1.88 8.12 -1.19
N TYR A 41 -1.17 7.05 -1.56
CA TYR A 41 0.00 7.09 -2.43
C TYR A 41 -0.31 7.65 -3.83
N THR A 42 -1.47 7.29 -4.38
CA THR A 42 -1.92 7.79 -5.68
C THR A 42 -2.25 9.28 -5.62
N ARG A 43 -2.96 9.71 -4.57
CA ARG A 43 -3.24 11.14 -4.31
C ARG A 43 -1.96 11.94 -4.16
N SER A 44 -0.99 11.44 -3.39
CA SER A 44 0.33 12.07 -3.21
C SER A 44 1.08 12.17 -4.55
N THR A 45 1.01 11.14 -5.40
CA THR A 45 1.59 11.18 -6.75
C THR A 45 0.96 12.25 -7.64
N THR A 46 -0.37 12.38 -7.60
CA THR A 46 -1.06 13.46 -8.32
C THR A 46 -0.69 14.84 -7.77
N MET A 47 -0.61 14.99 -6.45
CA MET A 47 -0.23 16.24 -5.79
C MET A 47 1.21 16.65 -6.17
N LEU A 48 2.17 15.73 -6.09
CA LEU A 48 3.55 15.97 -6.52
C LEU A 48 3.60 16.47 -7.97
N GLY A 49 2.82 15.85 -8.86
CA GLY A 49 2.73 16.28 -10.26
C GLY A 49 2.18 17.69 -10.46
N LYS A 50 1.31 18.18 -9.57
CA LYS A 50 0.84 19.57 -9.57
C LYS A 50 1.93 20.52 -9.08
N TYR A 51 2.57 20.20 -7.96
CA TYR A 51 3.64 21.03 -7.39
C TYR A 51 4.82 21.18 -8.35
N LEU A 52 5.21 20.12 -9.07
CA LEU A 52 6.26 20.21 -10.09
C LEU A 52 5.87 21.11 -11.28
N LYS A 53 4.59 21.17 -11.64
CA LYS A 53 4.12 22.10 -12.68
C LYS A 53 4.15 23.54 -12.20
N GLU A 54 3.69 23.77 -10.97
CA GLU A 54 3.72 25.09 -10.32
C GLU A 54 5.16 25.59 -10.15
N GLU A 55 6.09 24.71 -9.78
CA GLU A 55 7.52 25.03 -9.68
C GLU A 55 8.07 25.56 -11.02
N ASN A 56 7.76 24.87 -12.12
CA ASN A 56 8.17 25.31 -13.46
C ASN A 56 7.57 26.68 -13.83
N GLN A 57 6.32 26.95 -13.43
CA GLN A 57 5.70 28.26 -13.62
C GLN A 57 6.42 29.35 -12.81
N LEU A 58 6.77 29.07 -11.55
CA LEU A 58 7.53 30.01 -10.72
C LEU A 58 8.93 30.29 -11.29
N GLN A 59 9.61 29.27 -11.81
CA GLN A 59 10.91 29.43 -12.50
C GLN A 59 10.78 30.29 -13.76
N THR A 60 9.74 30.05 -14.57
CA THR A 60 9.47 30.86 -15.77
C THR A 60 9.23 32.34 -15.40
N GLN A 61 8.46 32.60 -14.34
CA GLN A 61 8.23 33.96 -13.86
C GLN A 61 9.51 34.64 -13.36
N LEU A 62 10.38 33.89 -12.66
CA LEU A 62 11.68 34.39 -12.24
C LEU A 62 12.55 34.79 -13.45
N GLU A 63 12.57 33.97 -14.51
CA GLU A 63 13.31 34.27 -15.72
C GLU A 63 12.82 35.56 -16.40
N LEU A 64 11.50 35.78 -16.41
CA LEU A 64 10.91 37.03 -16.92
C LEU A 64 11.34 38.24 -16.08
N LEU A 65 11.37 38.13 -14.75
CA LEU A 65 11.82 39.20 -13.85
C LEU A 65 13.31 39.51 -14.02
N ILE A 66 14.15 38.48 -14.21
CA ILE A 66 15.57 38.64 -14.50
C ILE A 66 15.76 39.35 -15.85
N THR A 67 15.02 38.93 -16.88
CA THR A 67 15.04 39.57 -18.19
C THR A 67 14.62 41.04 -18.07
N ARG A 68 13.54 41.32 -17.34
CA ARG A 68 13.08 42.70 -17.08
C ARG A 68 14.13 43.51 -16.33
N SER A 69 14.87 42.91 -15.39
CA SER A 69 15.97 43.56 -14.66
C SER A 69 17.03 44.12 -15.61
N THR A 70 17.46 43.32 -16.60
CA THR A 70 18.48 43.76 -17.56
C THR A 70 18.00 44.94 -18.43
N GLN A 71 16.71 44.93 -18.79
CA GLN A 71 16.10 46.03 -19.52
C GLN A 71 15.98 47.30 -18.66
N LEU A 72 15.58 47.17 -17.40
CA LEU A 72 15.51 48.29 -16.45
C LEU A 72 16.88 48.89 -16.16
N ASP A 73 17.93 48.07 -16.08
CA ASP A 73 19.31 48.57 -15.94
C ASP A 73 19.73 49.44 -17.12
N LYS A 74 19.40 49.00 -18.34
CA LYS A 74 19.65 49.79 -19.55
C LYS A 74 18.87 51.10 -19.54
N GLU A 75 17.58 51.06 -19.21
CA GLU A 75 16.71 52.25 -19.14
C GLU A 75 17.21 53.25 -18.10
N LYS A 76 17.63 52.78 -16.92
CA LYS A 76 18.20 53.60 -15.86
C LYS A 76 19.50 54.27 -16.30
N ASN A 77 20.42 53.52 -16.92
CA ASN A 77 21.70 54.07 -17.40
C ASN A 77 21.46 55.12 -18.49
N GLN A 78 20.54 54.87 -19.41
CA GLN A 78 20.15 55.86 -20.42
C GLN A 78 19.52 57.12 -19.80
N ALA A 79 18.68 56.97 -18.77
CA ALA A 79 18.09 58.09 -18.06
C ALA A 79 19.15 58.90 -17.29
N LEU A 80 20.15 58.21 -16.71
CA LEU A 80 21.29 58.83 -16.03
C LEU A 80 22.15 59.64 -17.02
N ASP A 81 22.48 59.08 -18.17
CA ASP A 81 23.26 59.75 -19.20
C ASP A 81 22.53 61.00 -19.72
N ALA A 82 21.23 60.90 -19.99
CA ALA A 82 20.41 62.03 -20.41
C ALA A 82 20.32 63.12 -19.32
N MET A 83 20.19 62.71 -18.06
CA MET A 83 20.18 63.65 -16.93
C MET A 83 21.54 64.37 -16.80
N ASN A 84 22.65 63.63 -16.92
CA ASN A 84 24.00 64.19 -16.87
C ASN A 84 24.26 65.19 -18.01
N ASP A 85 23.76 64.92 -19.21
CA ASP A 85 23.84 65.86 -20.33
C ASP A 85 23.08 67.17 -20.05
N MET A 86 21.86 67.07 -19.49
CA MET A 86 21.07 68.24 -19.10
C MET A 86 21.75 69.05 -17.99
N TYR A 87 22.38 68.38 -17.01
CA TYR A 87 23.17 69.05 -15.99
C TYR A 87 24.38 69.82 -16.55
N ARG A 88 25.05 69.27 -17.58
CA ARG A 88 26.16 69.99 -18.25
C ARG A 88 25.66 71.26 -18.94
N ARG A 89 24.52 71.20 -19.63
CA ARG A 89 23.91 72.36 -20.30
C ARG A 89 23.41 73.43 -19.33
N LEU A 90 23.02 73.04 -18.11
CA LEU A 90 22.61 73.97 -17.06
C LEU A 90 23.74 74.92 -16.64
N ILE A 91 25.01 74.50 -16.76
CA ILE A 91 26.18 75.33 -16.48
C ILE A 91 26.20 76.55 -17.42
N ASP A 92 25.92 76.32 -18.70
CA ASP A 92 25.90 77.35 -19.74
C ASP A 92 24.58 78.15 -19.76
N ASN A 93 23.47 77.52 -19.34
CA ASN A 93 22.16 78.15 -19.24
C ASN A 93 21.47 77.82 -17.90
N PRO A 94 21.63 78.67 -16.87
CA PRO A 94 21.04 78.46 -15.54
C PRO A 94 19.51 78.45 -15.50
N SER A 95 18.83 78.93 -16.55
CA SER A 95 17.36 78.96 -16.63
C SER A 95 16.75 77.69 -17.25
N LEU A 96 17.57 76.73 -17.66
CA LEU A 96 17.13 75.48 -18.24
C LEU A 96 16.39 74.60 -17.21
N ASP A 97 15.15 74.19 -17.53
CA ASP A 97 14.42 73.23 -16.71
C ASP A 97 14.91 71.80 -16.96
N ILE A 98 15.39 71.15 -15.89
CA ILE A 98 15.88 69.77 -15.91
C ILE A 98 14.98 68.80 -15.12
N THR A 99 13.85 69.27 -14.59
CA THR A 99 12.96 68.51 -13.68
C THR A 99 12.46 67.22 -14.33
N SER A 100 12.17 67.25 -15.64
CA SER A 100 11.74 66.07 -16.40
C SER A 100 12.80 64.98 -16.45
N ALA A 101 14.07 65.35 -16.64
CA ALA A 101 15.19 64.41 -16.67
C ALA A 101 15.45 63.79 -15.28
N GLN A 102 15.37 64.62 -14.22
CA GLN A 102 15.46 64.16 -12.83
C GLN A 102 14.36 63.15 -12.49
N SER A 103 13.10 63.49 -12.80
CA SER A 103 11.95 62.62 -12.54
C SER A 103 12.05 61.29 -13.30
N ARG A 104 12.50 61.32 -14.56
CA ARG A 104 12.71 60.10 -15.36
C ARG A 104 13.78 59.19 -14.75
N TYR A 105 14.91 59.75 -14.31
CA TYR A 105 15.95 58.97 -13.65
C TYR A 105 15.48 58.40 -12.30
N GLN A 106 14.83 59.21 -11.47
CA GLN A 106 14.25 58.76 -10.20
C GLN A 106 13.26 57.61 -10.40
N LYS A 107 12.37 57.72 -11.39
CA LYS A 107 11.44 56.64 -11.74
C LYS A 107 12.18 55.37 -12.16
N ALA A 108 13.20 55.46 -13.00
CA ALA A 108 13.97 54.30 -13.45
C ALA A 108 14.71 53.60 -12.29
N VAL A 109 15.19 54.36 -11.29
CA VAL A 109 15.78 53.80 -10.06
C VAL A 109 14.73 53.05 -9.24
N VAL A 110 13.55 53.66 -9.04
CA VAL A 110 12.44 53.02 -8.30
C VAL A 110 11.97 51.75 -8.99
N ASP A 111 11.77 51.78 -10.31
CA ASP A 111 11.34 50.62 -11.09
C ASP A 111 12.39 49.49 -11.02
N GLN A 112 13.69 49.82 -11.08
CA GLN A 112 14.77 48.84 -10.90
C GLN A 112 14.75 48.21 -9.50
N GLU A 113 14.58 49.02 -8.46
CA GLU A 113 14.58 48.54 -7.08
C GLU A 113 13.35 47.68 -6.79
N GLN A 114 12.18 48.05 -7.31
CA GLN A 114 10.97 47.24 -7.23
C GLN A 114 11.19 45.87 -7.88
N ASN A 115 11.76 45.83 -9.09
CA ASN A 115 12.03 44.56 -9.78
C ASN A 115 13.01 43.66 -9.00
N LYS A 116 14.03 44.23 -8.32
CA LYS A 116 14.92 43.45 -7.45
C LYS A 116 14.17 42.86 -6.25
N ASN A 117 13.27 43.63 -5.64
CA ASN A 117 12.42 43.13 -4.56
C ASN A 117 11.51 41.99 -5.05
N ASP A 118 10.91 42.14 -6.22
CA ASP A 118 10.08 41.11 -6.85
C ASP A 118 10.88 39.83 -7.14
N ILE A 119 12.13 39.94 -7.64
CA ILE A 119 13.05 38.81 -7.80
C ILE A 119 13.33 38.13 -6.45
N SER A 120 13.61 38.91 -5.39
CA SER A 120 13.89 38.36 -4.07
C SER A 120 12.69 37.60 -3.49
N MET A 121 11.49 38.15 -3.62
CA MET A 121 10.25 37.49 -3.21
C MET A 121 10.02 36.21 -4.02
N GLN A 122 10.25 36.25 -5.33
CA GLN A 122 10.09 35.08 -6.21
C GLN A 122 11.07 33.95 -5.84
N LEU A 123 12.32 34.27 -5.55
CA LEU A 123 13.32 33.30 -5.08
C LEU A 123 12.91 32.68 -3.75
N ALA A 124 12.38 33.47 -2.81
CA ALA A 124 11.87 32.95 -1.54
C ALA A 124 10.65 32.02 -1.74
N ALA A 125 9.74 32.37 -2.65
CA ALA A 125 8.60 31.53 -3.00
C ALA A 125 9.06 30.18 -3.61
N ILE A 126 10.01 30.20 -4.55
CA ILE A 126 10.61 28.97 -5.12
C ILE A 126 11.26 28.12 -4.04
N ALA A 127 12.05 28.71 -3.15
CA ALA A 127 12.72 27.97 -2.07
C ALA A 127 11.71 27.31 -1.11
N SER A 128 10.63 28.01 -0.76
CA SER A 128 9.55 27.44 0.04
C SER A 128 8.86 26.28 -0.70
N HIS A 129 8.56 26.46 -1.98
CA HIS A 129 7.87 25.46 -2.79
C HIS A 129 8.70 24.19 -2.99
N LEU A 130 10.02 24.33 -3.17
CA LEU A 130 10.95 23.21 -3.23
C LEU A 130 10.96 22.40 -1.92
N LYS A 131 10.86 23.08 -0.77
CA LYS A 131 10.74 22.39 0.52
C LYS A 131 9.46 21.56 0.61
N ASP A 132 8.34 22.08 0.11
CA ASP A 132 7.07 21.35 0.07
C ASP A 132 7.16 20.13 -0.86
N ILE A 133 7.82 20.26 -2.02
CA ILE A 133 8.08 19.14 -2.94
C ILE A 133 8.90 18.04 -2.24
N GLU A 134 9.96 18.40 -1.53
CA GLU A 134 10.79 17.43 -0.80
C GLU A 134 10.01 16.73 0.32
N GLN A 135 9.16 17.46 1.05
CA GLN A 135 8.28 16.86 2.04
C GLN A 135 7.31 15.86 1.42
N ILE A 136 6.66 16.22 0.30
CA ILE A 136 5.75 15.31 -0.43
C ILE A 136 6.50 14.06 -0.91
N ARG A 137 7.74 14.20 -1.39
CA ARG A 137 8.57 13.06 -1.81
C ARG A 137 8.88 12.14 -0.62
N ALA A 138 9.29 12.70 0.52
CA ALA A 138 9.56 11.93 1.72
C ALA A 138 8.32 11.16 2.20
N ASP A 139 7.17 11.82 2.27
CA ASP A 139 5.90 11.21 2.68
C ASP A 139 5.48 10.11 1.71
N LYS A 140 5.65 10.33 0.40
CA LYS A 140 5.40 9.31 -0.62
C LYS A 140 6.29 8.07 -0.45
N HIS A 141 7.57 8.25 -0.16
CA HIS A 141 8.48 7.13 0.14
C HIS A 141 8.08 6.38 1.41
N ALA A 142 7.67 7.09 2.47
CA ALA A 142 7.17 6.48 3.69
C ALA A 142 5.89 5.66 3.44
N LEU A 143 4.96 6.17 2.62
CA LEU A 143 3.77 5.44 2.19
C LEU A 143 4.13 4.16 1.43
N GLN A 144 5.09 4.22 0.51
CA GLN A 144 5.54 3.04 -0.23
C GLN A 144 6.11 1.97 0.70
N ASN A 145 6.99 2.36 1.63
CA ASN A 145 7.55 1.42 2.61
C ASN A 145 6.46 0.80 3.49
N THR A 146 5.45 1.58 3.88
CA THR A 146 4.31 1.10 4.65
C THR A 146 3.48 0.08 3.86
N ILE A 147 3.21 0.36 2.58
CA ILE A 147 2.49 -0.56 1.69
C ILE A 147 3.24 -1.89 1.56
N GLU A 148 4.56 -1.85 1.34
CA GLU A 148 5.35 -3.08 1.23
C GLU A 148 5.37 -3.88 2.54
N SER A 149 5.49 -3.20 3.69
CA SER A 149 5.35 -3.87 5.00
C SER A 149 3.98 -4.52 5.17
N LEU A 150 2.90 -3.83 4.80
CA LEU A 150 1.55 -4.38 4.87
C LEU A 150 1.34 -5.57 3.93
N LYS A 151 1.93 -5.58 2.73
CA LYS A 151 1.88 -6.74 1.81
C LYS A 151 2.57 -7.97 2.39
N VAL A 152 3.70 -7.79 3.08
CA VAL A 152 4.36 -8.88 3.81
C VAL A 152 3.45 -9.39 4.92
N GLN A 153 2.91 -8.49 5.76
CA GLN A 153 1.97 -8.87 6.82
C GLN A 153 0.73 -9.57 6.29
N TYR A 154 0.18 -9.12 5.16
CA TYR A 154 -0.95 -9.74 4.48
C TYR A 154 -0.64 -11.17 4.07
N THR A 155 0.54 -11.40 3.50
CA THR A 155 0.97 -12.74 3.09
C THR A 155 1.13 -13.66 4.30
N THR A 156 1.77 -13.17 5.38
CA THR A 156 1.89 -13.92 6.63
C THR A 156 0.53 -14.25 7.22
N ALA A 157 -0.39 -13.27 7.31
CA ALA A 157 -1.73 -13.49 7.84
C ALA A 157 -2.54 -14.52 7.02
N ARG A 158 -2.40 -14.50 5.69
CA ARG A 158 -3.03 -15.52 4.82
C ARG A 158 -2.48 -16.91 5.05
N VAL A 159 -1.15 -17.04 5.20
CA VAL A 159 -0.51 -18.32 5.49
C VAL A 159 -0.95 -18.86 6.85
N GLU A 160 -0.98 -18.02 7.88
CA GLU A 160 -1.44 -18.43 9.22
C GLU A 160 -2.93 -18.84 9.21
N ARG A 161 -3.79 -18.09 8.51
CA ARG A 161 -5.18 -18.48 8.32
C ARG A 161 -5.28 -19.87 7.67
N LEU A 162 -4.58 -20.10 6.55
CA LEU A 162 -4.58 -21.40 5.88
C LEU A 162 -4.04 -22.50 6.80
N ARG A 163 -2.97 -22.24 7.55
CA ARG A 163 -2.42 -23.17 8.53
C ARG A 163 -3.48 -23.58 9.55
N ASN A 164 -4.19 -22.62 10.13
CA ASN A 164 -5.25 -22.86 11.10
C ASN A 164 -6.43 -23.63 10.49
N GLU A 165 -6.77 -23.34 9.24
CA GLU A 165 -7.79 -24.08 8.48
C GLU A 165 -7.38 -25.55 8.20
N PHE A 166 -6.10 -25.80 7.97
CA PHE A 166 -5.55 -27.15 7.73
C PHE A 166 -5.40 -27.99 9.01
N THR A 167 -5.10 -27.37 10.15
CA THR A 167 -4.94 -28.05 11.44
C THR A 167 -6.26 -28.34 12.16
N ARG A 168 -7.39 -28.31 11.45
CA ARG A 168 -8.70 -28.60 12.04
C ARG A 168 -8.79 -30.06 12.43
N GLU A 169 -9.30 -30.30 13.63
CA GLU A 169 -9.75 -31.62 14.05
C GLU A 169 -11.22 -31.82 13.65
N GLY A 170 -11.61 -33.07 13.40
CA GLY A 170 -12.99 -33.41 13.12
C GLY A 170 -13.27 -34.89 13.31
N THR A 171 -14.54 -35.22 13.50
CA THR A 171 -15.02 -36.60 13.59
C THR A 171 -15.75 -36.94 12.29
N PHE A 172 -15.51 -38.14 11.77
CA PHE A 172 -16.10 -38.58 10.51
C PHE A 172 -16.60 -40.02 10.66
N GLU A 173 -17.87 -40.24 10.33
CA GLU A 173 -18.47 -41.57 10.26
C GLU A 173 -18.46 -42.04 8.80
N VAL A 174 -18.03 -43.28 8.57
CA VAL A 174 -17.97 -43.86 7.23
C VAL A 174 -18.58 -45.24 7.25
N ASP A 175 -19.53 -45.45 6.35
CA ASP A 175 -20.06 -46.78 6.05
C ASP A 175 -19.40 -47.36 4.80
N HIS A 176 -19.00 -48.63 4.88
CA HIS A 176 -18.55 -49.39 3.72
C HIS A 176 -18.96 -50.87 3.80
N THR A 177 -19.35 -51.41 2.65
CA THR A 177 -19.57 -52.86 2.48
C THR A 177 -18.40 -53.44 1.72
N ILE A 178 -17.79 -54.47 2.28
CA ILE A 178 -16.71 -55.23 1.65
C ILE A 178 -17.14 -56.67 1.35
N ASN A 179 -16.60 -57.23 0.26
CA ASN A 179 -16.81 -58.63 -0.08
C ASN A 179 -15.63 -59.45 0.43
N CYS A 180 -15.89 -60.38 1.35
CA CYS A 180 -14.85 -61.27 1.85
C CYS A 180 -14.41 -62.28 0.78
N LYS A 181 -13.09 -62.52 0.68
CA LYS A 181 -12.53 -63.59 -0.15
C LYS A 181 -12.96 -64.95 0.41
N ARG A 182 -13.23 -65.90 -0.48
CA ARG A 182 -13.61 -67.27 -0.08
C ARG A 182 -12.58 -68.00 0.78
N THR A 183 -11.31 -67.60 0.71
CA THR A 183 -10.19 -68.26 1.40
C THR A 183 -9.75 -67.53 2.68
N GLU A 184 -10.40 -66.42 3.07
CA GLU A 184 -10.04 -65.67 4.27
C GLU A 184 -11.05 -65.89 5.40
N THR A 185 -10.62 -65.69 6.64
CA THR A 185 -11.52 -65.76 7.80
C THR A 185 -12.35 -64.47 7.90
N LEU A 186 -13.54 -64.55 8.48
CA LEU A 186 -14.38 -63.37 8.71
C LEU A 186 -13.66 -62.29 9.55
N ALA A 187 -12.86 -62.68 10.54
CA ALA A 187 -12.06 -61.75 11.33
C ALA A 187 -10.97 -61.04 10.49
N ALA A 188 -10.31 -61.76 9.57
CA ALA A 188 -9.34 -61.15 8.66
C ALA A 188 -10.01 -60.22 7.63
N CYS A 189 -11.21 -60.59 7.18
CA CYS A 189 -12.05 -59.76 6.33
C CYS A 189 -12.46 -58.46 7.05
N GLU A 190 -12.98 -58.56 8.28
CA GLU A 190 -13.35 -57.40 9.11
C GLU A 190 -12.17 -56.46 9.34
N GLN A 191 -11.00 -56.99 9.70
CA GLN A 191 -9.80 -56.18 9.90
C GLN A 191 -9.39 -55.46 8.60
N SER A 192 -9.47 -56.13 7.46
CA SER A 192 -9.20 -55.51 6.15
C SER A 192 -10.22 -54.43 5.81
N GLY A 193 -11.49 -54.65 6.16
CA GLY A 193 -12.58 -53.68 6.03
C GLY A 193 -12.32 -52.42 6.82
N GLN A 194 -11.98 -52.55 8.10
CA GLN A 194 -11.62 -51.42 8.97
C GLN A 194 -10.46 -50.60 8.38
N GLN A 195 -9.41 -51.25 7.83
CA GLN A 195 -8.29 -50.54 7.20
C GLN A 195 -8.70 -49.77 5.94
N ILE A 196 -9.60 -50.33 5.12
CA ILE A 196 -10.14 -49.66 3.92
C ILE A 196 -11.02 -48.48 4.34
N GLU A 197 -11.87 -48.66 5.36
CA GLU A 197 -12.73 -47.61 5.91
C GLU A 197 -11.92 -46.44 6.45
N LEU A 198 -10.84 -46.70 7.22
CA LEU A 198 -9.95 -45.65 7.71
C LEU A 198 -9.31 -44.87 6.56
N LYS A 199 -8.84 -45.54 5.49
CA LYS A 199 -8.30 -44.85 4.30
C LYS A 199 -9.37 -43.98 3.62
N LYS A 200 -10.60 -44.47 3.51
CA LYS A 200 -11.73 -43.75 2.91
C LYS A 200 -12.16 -42.55 3.77
N ALA A 201 -12.18 -42.71 5.10
CA ALA A 201 -12.43 -41.64 6.06
C ALA A 201 -11.38 -40.54 5.95
N THR A 202 -10.10 -40.90 5.95
CA THR A 202 -8.98 -39.98 5.76
C THR A 202 -9.10 -39.22 4.44
N LYS A 203 -9.42 -39.90 3.33
CA LYS A 203 -9.60 -39.24 2.04
C LYS A 203 -10.77 -38.25 2.06
N ARG A 204 -11.94 -38.65 2.58
CA ARG A 204 -13.11 -37.78 2.68
C ARG A 204 -12.87 -36.58 3.59
N PHE A 205 -12.16 -36.78 4.69
CA PHE A 205 -11.77 -35.71 5.59
C PHE A 205 -10.86 -34.69 4.88
N LEU A 206 -9.83 -35.17 4.15
CA LEU A 206 -8.99 -34.28 3.34
C LEU A 206 -9.81 -33.55 2.27
N ASP A 207 -10.69 -34.24 1.53
CA ASP A 207 -11.58 -33.59 0.55
C ASP A 207 -12.37 -32.45 1.22
N GLN A 208 -12.95 -32.70 2.40
CA GLN A 208 -13.71 -31.70 3.14
C GLN A 208 -12.84 -30.53 3.64
N ILE A 209 -11.60 -30.77 4.06
CA ILE A 209 -10.69 -29.70 4.47
C ILE A 209 -10.44 -28.76 3.29
N PHE A 210 -10.02 -29.30 2.14
CA PHE A 210 -9.74 -28.51 0.92
C PHE A 210 -10.96 -27.75 0.41
N GLU A 211 -12.15 -28.37 0.44
CA GLU A 211 -13.42 -27.74 0.06
C GLU A 211 -13.79 -26.53 0.94
N ASN A 212 -13.41 -26.56 2.21
CA ASN A 212 -13.78 -25.52 3.19
C ASN A 212 -12.71 -24.43 3.38
N LEU A 213 -11.61 -24.47 2.63
CA LEU A 213 -10.58 -23.43 2.71
C LEU A 213 -11.10 -22.10 2.17
N THR A 214 -10.75 -21.01 2.84
CA THR A 214 -11.10 -19.66 2.37
C THR A 214 -10.47 -19.33 1.01
N GLU A 215 -9.34 -19.97 0.68
CA GLU A 215 -8.62 -19.78 -0.57
C GLU A 215 -8.62 -21.04 -1.47
N LYS A 216 -9.70 -21.84 -1.43
CA LYS A 216 -9.84 -23.08 -2.22
C LYS A 216 -9.35 -22.95 -3.66
N ARG A 217 -9.75 -21.88 -4.38
CA ARG A 217 -9.37 -21.69 -5.80
C ARG A 217 -7.86 -21.64 -6.05
N LEU A 218 -7.09 -21.17 -5.07
CA LEU A 218 -5.62 -21.08 -5.16
C LEU A 218 -4.93 -22.36 -4.68
N VAL A 219 -5.55 -23.07 -3.74
CA VAL A 219 -4.97 -24.23 -3.06
C VAL A 219 -5.30 -25.54 -3.77
N GLU A 220 -6.51 -25.68 -4.34
CA GLU A 220 -6.99 -26.90 -5.01
C GLU A 220 -6.04 -27.39 -6.12
N PRO A 221 -5.53 -26.53 -7.03
CA PRO A 221 -4.60 -26.98 -8.08
C PRO A 221 -3.25 -27.46 -7.54
N LYS A 222 -2.94 -27.18 -6.27
CA LYS A 222 -1.67 -27.52 -5.60
C LYS A 222 -1.84 -28.67 -4.60
N ARG A 223 -3.01 -29.30 -4.55
CA ARG A 223 -3.36 -30.34 -3.58
C ARG A 223 -2.34 -31.48 -3.53
N ASP A 224 -1.94 -31.99 -4.69
CA ASP A 224 -0.99 -33.10 -4.79
C ASP A 224 0.44 -32.70 -4.36
N MET A 225 0.78 -31.41 -4.45
CA MET A 225 2.07 -30.86 -4.02
C MET A 225 2.13 -30.59 -2.51
N ALA A 226 0.97 -30.42 -1.86
CA ALA A 226 0.90 -30.03 -0.46
C ALA A 226 1.32 -31.14 0.51
N GLY A 227 1.34 -32.40 0.06
CA GLY A 227 1.71 -33.54 0.90
C GLY A 227 0.86 -33.68 2.18
N ALA A 228 -0.37 -33.15 2.17
CA ALA A 228 -1.23 -33.10 3.34
C ALA A 228 -1.55 -34.51 3.86
N GLN A 229 -1.36 -34.72 5.17
CA GLN A 229 -1.60 -35.99 5.85
C GLN A 229 -2.57 -35.80 7.01
N VAL A 230 -3.38 -36.82 7.28
CA VAL A 230 -4.31 -36.84 8.41
C VAL A 230 -3.76 -37.79 9.46
N GLN A 231 -3.66 -37.29 10.69
CA GLN A 231 -3.38 -38.13 11.84
C GLN A 231 -4.70 -38.60 12.45
N ILE A 232 -4.85 -39.92 12.60
CA ILE A 232 -6.03 -40.51 13.23
C ILE A 232 -5.80 -40.49 14.75
N LEU A 233 -6.60 -39.71 15.48
CA LEU A 233 -6.51 -39.61 16.94
C LEU A 233 -7.22 -40.79 17.63
N SER A 234 -8.37 -41.20 17.11
CA SER A 234 -9.16 -42.33 17.63
C SER A 234 -10.05 -42.92 16.54
N SER A 235 -10.26 -44.24 16.57
CA SER A 235 -11.23 -44.93 15.72
C SER A 235 -11.99 -45.99 16.51
N HIS A 236 -13.29 -46.14 16.24
CA HIS A 236 -14.12 -47.19 16.82
C HIS A 236 -15.17 -47.63 15.80
N VAL A 237 -15.56 -48.91 15.86
CA VAL A 237 -16.61 -49.48 15.02
C VAL A 237 -17.96 -49.27 15.69
N ILE A 238 -18.86 -48.53 15.04
CA ILE A 238 -20.21 -48.24 15.57
C ILE A 238 -21.15 -49.41 15.27
N LYS A 239 -21.08 -49.97 14.06
CA LYS A 239 -21.91 -51.09 13.63
C LYS A 239 -21.13 -51.99 12.66
N SER A 240 -21.10 -53.28 12.95
CA SER A 240 -20.55 -54.32 12.08
C SER A 240 -21.60 -55.40 11.89
N ALA A 241 -21.88 -55.79 10.65
CA ALA A 241 -22.85 -56.83 10.32
C ALA A 241 -22.41 -57.58 9.07
N PHE A 242 -22.61 -58.90 9.07
CA PHE A 242 -22.36 -59.75 7.90
C PHE A 242 -23.66 -59.95 7.11
N SER A 243 -23.60 -59.79 5.80
CA SER A 243 -24.71 -60.07 4.89
C SER A 243 -24.26 -61.00 3.77
N GLY A 244 -24.84 -62.20 3.71
CA GLY A 244 -24.61 -63.17 2.64
C GLY A 244 -25.43 -64.44 2.88
N GLN A 245 -26.09 -64.96 1.84
CA GLN A 245 -26.75 -66.28 1.89
C GLN A 245 -25.67 -67.35 1.89
N GLY A 246 -25.49 -68.02 3.03
CA GLY A 246 -24.53 -69.10 3.24
C GLY A 246 -24.96 -70.44 2.63
N ASP A 247 -25.40 -70.46 1.37
CA ASP A 247 -25.76 -71.71 0.70
C ASP A 247 -24.50 -72.43 0.22
N TYR A 248 -24.04 -73.38 1.04
CA TYR A 248 -23.05 -74.37 0.65
C TYR A 248 -23.77 -75.61 0.12
N ASN A 249 -23.78 -75.77 -1.20
CA ASN A 249 -24.13 -77.03 -1.83
C ASN A 249 -22.84 -77.79 -2.18
N VAL A 250 -22.72 -79.01 -1.65
CA VAL A 250 -21.62 -79.93 -1.90
C VAL A 250 -22.22 -81.10 -2.67
N ASN A 251 -21.81 -81.26 -3.93
CA ASN A 251 -21.95 -82.50 -4.69
C ASN A 251 -20.56 -83.10 -4.88
#